data_AF-A0A438HJH8-F1
#
_entry.id   AF-A0A438HJH8-F1
#
_cell.length_a   1.000
_cell.length_b   1.000
_cell.length_c   1.000
_cell.angle_alpha   90.00
_cell.angle_beta   90.00
_cell.angle_gamma   90.00
#
_symmetry.space_group_name_H-M   'P 1'
#
loop_
_entity.id
_entity.type
_entity.pdbx_description
1 polymer ?
#
loop_
_entity_poly.entity_id
_entity_poly.type
_entity_poly.pdbx_seq_one_letter_code
_entity_poly.pdbx_strand_id
1 'polypeptide(L)'
;MLLYKQKKNQSVGKDNRFLISINVLGSVGLIRFIVNKDELAATVIDTTLKSYACEGRLPILDSNLNNFLYCSNAESDALNLWETIGSNGSRNVILCKKPQLQKDYRSGC
;
A
#
# COMPACT_ATOMS: atom_id res chain seq x y z
N MET A 1 32.42 18.06 10.73
CA MET A 1 31.37 17.36 11.52
C MET A 1 30.02 17.91 11.06
N LEU A 2 29.35 17.25 10.10
CA LEU A 2 28.07 17.72 9.55
C LEU A 2 26.94 17.30 10.49
N LEU A 3 26.44 18.26 11.25
CA LEU A 3 25.26 18.11 12.10
C LEU A 3 24.04 17.89 11.19
N TYR A 4 23.57 16.65 11.07
CA TYR A 4 22.34 16.34 10.35
C TYR A 4 21.16 16.88 11.18
N LYS A 5 20.82 18.15 10.95
CA LYS A 5 19.72 18.85 11.62
C LYS A 5 18.41 18.23 11.13
N GLN A 6 17.88 17.25 11.86
CA GLN A 6 16.52 16.76 11.64
C GLN A 6 15.55 17.91 11.90
N LYS A 7 15.07 18.54 10.83
CA LYS A 7 14.01 19.54 10.88
C LYS A 7 12.69 18.81 11.13
N LYS A 8 12.36 18.58 12.40
CA LYS A 8 11.03 18.16 12.85
C LYS A 8 10.08 19.35 12.61
N ASN A 9 9.49 19.43 11.42
CA ASN A 9 8.37 20.33 11.17
C ASN A 9 7.13 19.75 11.86
N GLN A 10 7.02 19.99 13.16
CA GLN A 10 5.74 19.90 13.86
C GLN A 10 4.93 21.13 13.41
N SER A 11 4.26 21.03 12.26
CA SER A 11 3.27 22.02 11.86
C SER A 11 1.99 21.77 12.65
N VAL A 12 1.75 22.69 13.57
CA VAL A 12 0.53 22.89 14.34
C VAL A 12 -0.70 22.78 13.44
N GLY A 13 -1.50 21.75 13.65
CA GLY A 13 -2.76 21.49 12.96
C GLY A 13 -2.95 20.00 12.80
N LYS A 14 -3.61 19.36 13.79
CA LYS A 14 -4.17 17.99 13.77
C LYS A 14 -3.49 17.10 12.73
N ASP A 15 -2.37 16.49 13.13
CA ASP A 15 -1.39 15.79 12.28
C ASP A 15 -1.99 14.49 11.70
N ASN A 16 -2.98 14.66 10.82
CA ASN A 16 -3.76 13.60 10.20
C ASN A 16 -3.09 13.11 8.92
N ARG A 17 -1.92 13.63 8.52
CA ARG A 17 -1.25 13.21 7.29
C ARG A 17 0.07 12.54 7.62
N PHE A 18 0.35 11.42 6.97
CA PHE A 18 1.62 10.73 7.14
C PHE A 18 2.12 10.20 5.80
N LEU A 19 3.44 10.05 5.72
CA LEU A 19 4.07 9.42 4.57
C LEU A 19 3.90 7.91 4.68
N ILE A 20 3.35 7.31 3.64
CA ILE A 20 3.20 5.87 3.53
C ILE A 20 4.15 5.33 2.47
N SER A 21 4.77 4.19 2.77
CA SER A 21 5.65 3.45 1.86
C SER A 21 5.01 2.10 1.57
N ILE A 22 4.65 1.89 0.31
CA ILE A 22 3.93 0.71 -0.15
C ILE A 22 4.85 -0.12 -1.04
N ASN A 23 5.08 -1.37 -0.63
CA ASN A 23 5.81 -2.36 -1.40
C ASN A 23 4.82 -3.23 -2.16
N VAL A 24 4.85 -3.21 -3.49
CA VAL A 24 4.05 -4.16 -4.27
C VAL A 24 4.84 -5.46 -4.38
N LEU A 25 4.25 -6.57 -3.92
CA LEU A 25 4.90 -7.87 -4.00
C LEU A 25 5.23 -8.22 -5.46
N GLY A 26 6.52 -8.46 -5.74
CA GLY A 26 7.01 -8.78 -7.08
C GLY A 26 7.34 -7.55 -7.95
N SER A 27 7.17 -6.32 -7.45
CA SER A 27 7.60 -5.12 -8.16
C SER A 27 9.02 -4.69 -7.79
N VAL A 28 9.63 -3.89 -8.67
CA VAL A 28 10.92 -3.26 -8.43
C VAL A 28 10.69 -1.94 -7.67
N GLY A 29 10.79 -2.02 -6.34
CA GLY A 29 10.88 -0.85 -5.45
C GLY A 29 9.57 -0.45 -4.76
N LEU A 30 9.68 0.55 -3.87
CA LEU A 30 8.58 1.07 -3.06
C LEU A 30 7.89 2.25 -3.77
N ILE A 31 6.58 2.38 -3.61
CA ILE A 31 5.81 3.58 -3.96
C ILE A 31 5.60 4.37 -2.67
N ARG A 32 5.85 5.68 -2.72
CA ARG A 32 5.77 6.55 -1.54
C ARG A 32 4.94 7.79 -1.84
N PHE A 33 3.93 8.02 -1.03
CA PHE A 33 3.10 9.22 -1.11
C PHE A 33 2.55 9.61 0.26
N ILE A 34 1.98 10.80 0.35
CA ILE A 34 1.38 11.33 1.58
C ILE A 34 -0.09 10.97 1.58
N VAL A 35 -0.58 10.41 2.68
CA VAL A 35 -1.96 9.97 2.83
C VAL A 35 -2.57 10.49 4.13
N ASN A 36 -3.89 10.59 4.21
CA ASN A 36 -4.56 10.96 5.44
C ASN A 36 -4.80 9.73 6.33
N LYS A 37 -4.84 9.97 7.64
CA LYS A 37 -5.07 8.98 8.70
C LYS A 37 -6.50 8.43 8.63
N ASP A 38 -7.44 9.30 8.27
CA ASP A 38 -8.86 8.99 8.15
C ASP A 38 -9.23 8.39 6.79
N GLU A 39 -8.24 8.16 5.92
CA GLU A 39 -8.45 7.62 4.58
C GLU A 39 -8.62 6.11 4.61
N LEU A 40 -9.56 5.61 3.79
CA LEU A 40 -9.86 4.18 3.68
C LEU A 40 -8.73 3.45 2.95
N ALA A 41 -8.46 2.22 3.37
CA ALA A 41 -7.48 1.36 2.72
C ALA A 41 -7.79 1.16 1.23
N ALA A 42 -9.07 1.07 0.85
CA ALA A 42 -9.50 0.98 -0.54
C ALA A 42 -8.99 2.15 -1.41
N THR A 43 -9.10 3.39 -0.91
CA THR A 43 -8.66 4.60 -1.62
C THR A 43 -7.14 4.65 -1.76
N VAL A 44 -6.42 4.23 -0.72
CA VAL A 44 -4.96 4.16 -0.74
C VAL A 44 -4.48 3.12 -1.76
N ILE A 45 -5.15 1.97 -1.84
CA ILE A 45 -4.85 0.93 -2.84
C ILE A 45 -5.11 1.45 -4.25
N ASP A 46 -6.28 2.07 -4.50
CA ASP A 46 -6.60 2.65 -5.82
C ASP A 46 -5.55 3.67 -6.26
N THR A 47 -5.17 4.58 -5.36
CA THR A 47 -4.12 5.56 -5.61
C THR A 47 -2.78 4.88 -5.89
N THR A 48 -2.44 3.82 -5.14
CA THR A 48 -1.22 3.04 -5.36
C THR A 48 -1.22 2.38 -6.73
N LEU A 49 -2.32 1.74 -7.13
CA LEU A 49 -2.45 1.08 -8.44
C LEU A 49 -2.34 2.09 -9.58
N LYS A 50 -2.94 3.27 -9.41
CA LYS A 50 -2.82 4.38 -10.38
C LYS A 50 -1.38 4.86 -10.48
N SER A 51 -0.72 5.17 -9.36
CA SER A 51 0.70 5.57 -9.36
C SER A 51 1.59 4.49 -9.97
N TYR A 52 1.33 3.22 -9.65
CA TYR A 52 2.05 2.08 -10.19
C TYR A 52 1.94 1.98 -11.71
N ALA A 53 0.73 2.13 -12.25
CA ALA A 53 0.48 2.14 -13.69
C ALA A 53 1.11 3.37 -14.37
N CYS A 54 1.06 4.54 -13.72
CA CYS A 54 1.71 5.76 -14.20
C CYS A 54 3.25 5.64 -14.24
N GLU A 55 3.84 4.91 -13.30
CA GLU A 55 5.28 4.62 -13.30
C GLU A 55 5.67 3.55 -14.33
N GLY A 56 4.70 2.88 -14.96
CA GLY A 56 4.96 1.83 -15.95
C GLY A 56 5.65 0.59 -15.37
N ARG A 57 5.42 0.30 -14.08
CA ARG A 57 6.08 -0.82 -13.40
C ARG A 57 5.51 -2.17 -13.80
N LEU A 58 6.33 -3.21 -13.67
CA LEU A 58 5.96 -4.61 -13.81
C LEU A 58 6.06 -5.34 -12.46
N PRO A 59 5.18 -6.31 -12.18
CA PRO A 59 4.13 -6.90 -13.04
C PRO A 59 2.91 -5.98 -13.24
N ILE A 60 2.19 -6.16 -14.36
CA ILE A 60 0.92 -5.46 -14.58
C ILE A 60 -0.09 -5.92 -13.52
N LEU A 61 -0.54 -4.98 -12.70
CA LEU A 61 -1.54 -5.21 -11.68
C LEU A 61 -2.93 -5.11 -12.30
N ASP A 62 -3.85 -5.94 -11.82
CA ASP A 62 -5.26 -5.84 -12.17
C ASP A 62 -5.87 -4.59 -11.53
N SER A 63 -6.92 -4.03 -12.13
CA SER A 63 -7.60 -2.83 -11.62
C SER A 63 -8.55 -3.12 -10.45
N ASN A 64 -8.77 -4.41 -10.13
CA ASN A 64 -9.71 -4.83 -9.10
C ASN A 64 -9.09 -4.75 -7.69
N LEU A 65 -9.52 -3.78 -6.88
CA LEU A 65 -9.07 -3.59 -5.48
C LEU A 65 -9.25 -4.83 -4.61
N ASN A 66 -10.32 -5.61 -4.84
CA ASN A 66 -10.62 -6.83 -4.09
C ASN A 66 -9.58 -7.94 -4.26
N ASN A 67 -8.80 -7.90 -5.35
CA ASN A 67 -7.75 -8.86 -5.65
C ASN A 67 -6.46 -8.56 -4.89
N PHE A 68 -6.40 -7.47 -4.14
CA PHE A 68 -5.24 -7.10 -3.36
C PHE A 68 -5.55 -7.17 -1.86
N LEU A 69 -4.50 -7.47 -1.10
CA LEU A 69 -4.51 -7.54 0.34
C LEU A 69 -3.40 -6.62 0.86
N TYR A 70 -3.73 -5.86 1.88
CA TYR A 70 -2.81 -4.93 2.51
C TYR A 70 -2.23 -5.59 3.76
N CYS A 71 -0.92 -5.88 3.75
CA CYS A 71 -0.24 -6.53 4.86
C CYS A 71 0.68 -5.52 5.57
N SER A 72 0.52 -5.37 6.88
CA SER A 72 1.54 -4.69 7.68
C SER A 72 2.73 -5.61 7.95
N ASN A 73 3.93 -5.05 8.05
CA ASN A 73 5.16 -5.80 8.33
C ASN A 73 5.18 -6.47 9.73
N ALA A 74 4.24 -6.11 10.61
CA ALA A 74 4.02 -6.78 11.88
C ALA A 74 2.91 -7.82 11.70
N GLU A 75 3.29 -9.09 11.59
CA GLU A 75 2.43 -10.27 11.74
C GLU A 75 1.07 -10.22 11.01
N SER A 76 1.06 -10.49 9.69
CA SER A 76 -0.08 -11.07 8.97
C SER A 76 -1.47 -10.42 9.17
N ASP A 77 -1.57 -9.20 9.68
CA ASP A 77 -2.83 -8.50 9.80
C ASP A 77 -3.17 -7.88 8.45
N ALA A 78 -4.09 -8.59 7.78
CA ALA A 78 -4.74 -8.17 6.57
C ALA A 78 -5.68 -7.01 6.87
N LEU A 79 -5.27 -5.80 6.52
CA LEU A 79 -6.08 -4.60 6.70
C LEU A 79 -7.31 -4.69 5.79
N ASN A 80 -8.51 -4.53 6.37
CA ASN A 80 -9.73 -4.53 5.59
C ASN A 80 -9.81 -3.28 4.71
N LEU A 81 -10.40 -3.41 3.52
CA LEU A 81 -10.60 -2.30 2.57
C LEU A 81 -11.39 -1.12 3.19
N TRP A 82 -12.25 -1.43 4.15
CA TRP A 82 -13.13 -0.51 4.86
C TRP A 82 -12.52 0.08 6.14
N GLU A 83 -11.32 -0.37 6.52
CA GLU A 83 -10.61 0.19 7.65
C GLU A 83 -9.79 1.41 7.23
N THR A 84 -9.60 2.32 8.18
CA THR A 84 -8.74 3.49 7.97
C THR A 84 -7.28 3.09 8.14
N ILE A 85 -6.40 3.55 7.25
CA ILE A 85 -4.97 3.22 7.34
C ILE A 85 -4.37 3.71 8.66
N GLY A 86 -4.92 4.80 9.20
CA GLY A 86 -4.52 5.36 10.48
C GLY A 86 -4.71 4.49 11.71
N SER A 87 -5.58 3.48 11.63
CA SER A 87 -5.89 2.59 12.76
C SER A 87 -4.75 1.64 13.05
N ASN A 88 -4.04 1.18 12.01
CA ASN A 88 -2.98 0.18 12.16
C ASN A 88 -1.59 0.80 12.43
N GLY A 89 -1.47 2.13 12.47
CA GLY A 89 -0.20 2.85 12.74
C GLY A 89 0.95 2.56 11.76
N SER A 90 0.68 1.80 10.70
CA SER A 90 1.68 1.15 9.85
C SER A 90 2.06 2.07 8.70
N ARG A 91 3.34 2.42 8.64
CA ARG A 91 3.89 3.33 7.61
C ARG A 91 4.51 2.58 6.43
N ASN A 92 4.93 1.33 6.66
CA ASN A 92 5.55 0.47 5.66
C ASN A 92 4.67 -0.76 5.51
N VAL A 93 4.17 -0.96 4.31
CA VAL A 93 3.09 -1.90 4.05
C VAL A 93 3.36 -2.63 2.75
N ILE A 94 2.92 -3.87 2.67
CA ILE A 94 3.12 -4.73 1.52
C ILE A 94 1.76 -4.97 0.88
N LEU A 95 1.63 -4.60 -0.40
CA LEU A 95 0.48 -4.91 -1.22
C LEU A 95 0.70 -6.29 -1.85
N CYS A 96 -0.04 -7.26 -1.34
CA CYS A 96 -0.03 -8.64 -1.82
C CYS A 96 -1.20 -8.86 -2.76
N LYS A 97 -0.98 -9.52 -3.90
CA LYS A 97 -2.09 -10.04 -4.70
C LYS A 97 -2.67 -11.24 -3.95
N LYS A 98 -3.98 -11.23 -3.69
CA LYS A 98 -4.67 -12.41 -3.15
C LYS A 98 -4.46 -13.57 -4.12
N PRO A 99 -4.18 -14.78 -3.62
CA PRO A 99 -4.24 -15.97 -4.46
C PRO A 99 -5.68 -16.11 -4.92
N GLN A 100 -5.97 -15.64 -6.13
CA GLN A 100 -7.11 -16.12 -6.89
C GLN A 100 -6.89 -17.62 -6.97
N LEU A 101 -7.77 -18.40 -6.36
CA LEU A 101 -7.78 -19.85 -6.52
C LEU A 101 -8.00 -20.08 -8.02
N GLN A 102 -6.90 -20.17 -8.75
CA GLN A 102 -6.89 -20.49 -10.16
C GLN A 102 -7.49 -21.88 -10.19
N LYS A 103 -8.79 -21.98 -10.47
CA LYS A 103 -9.39 -23.24 -10.88
C LYS A 103 -8.73 -23.54 -12.22
N ASP A 104 -7.58 -24.18 -12.16
CA ASP A 104 -6.99 -24.90 -13.27
C ASP A 104 -7.98 -26.00 -13.65
N TYR A 105 -9.01 -25.66 -14.41
CA TYR A 105 -9.60 -26.63 -15.33
C TYR A 105 -8.53 -26.87 -16.39
N ARG A 106 -7.58 -27.75 -16.05
CA ARG A 106 -6.84 -28.54 -17.03
C ARG A 106 -7.90 -29.30 -17.84
N SER A 107 -8.30 -28.67 -18.94
CA SER A 107 -8.71 -29.39 -20.14
C SER A 107 -7.55 -30.29 -20.53
N GLY A 108 -7.76 -31.60 -20.40
CA GLY A 108 -6.90 -32.64 -20.95
C GLY A 108 -7.81 -33.59 -21.72
N CYS A 109 -7.52 -33.70 -23.02
CA CYS A 109 -8.26 -34.40 -24.06
C CYS A 109 -8.69 -35.84 -23.73
#